data_AF-A0A7R9UAL5-F1
#
_entry.id   AF-A0A7R9UAL5-F1
#
_cell.length_a   1.000
_cell.length_b   1.000
_cell.length_c   1.000
_cell.angle_alpha   90.00
_cell.angle_beta   90.00
_cell.angle_gamma   90.00
#
_symmetry.space_group_name_H-M   'P 1'
#
loop_
_entity.id
_entity.type
_entity.pdbx_description
1 polymer ?
#
loop_
_entity_poly.entity_id
_entity_poly.type
_entity_poly.pdbx_seq_one_letter_code
_entity_poly.pdbx_strand_id
1 'polypeptide(L)'
;MKRSVYNAKKDTTLADPGVTVHCWYSNTIPTDTAYVYHDDDVANAKPEVLFGPGDGTVPEESLQICRGWLGSRVKIYEDMCHTCFLSSAAVVQDVVSLVTGQENFEGSMALAERKP
;
A
#
# COMPACT_ATOMS: atom_id res chain seq x y z
N MET A 1 21.90 -2.04 32.76
CA MET A 1 21.42 -1.33 31.56
C MET A 1 19.91 -1.43 31.50
N LYS A 2 19.19 -0.33 31.73
CA LYS A 2 17.72 -0.32 31.66
C LYS A 2 17.34 -0.13 30.18
N ARG A 3 16.70 -1.13 29.57
CA ARG A 3 16.02 -0.95 28.28
C ARG A 3 14.94 0.10 28.50
N SER A 4 15.13 1.28 27.90
CA SER A 4 14.07 2.28 27.78
C SER A 4 12.92 1.59 27.04
N VAL A 5 11.85 1.30 27.77
CA VAL A 5 10.58 0.89 27.19
C VAL A 5 10.11 2.12 26.40
N TYR A 6 10.29 2.10 25.09
CA TYR A 6 9.66 3.09 24.22
C TYR A 6 8.17 3.08 24.53
N ASN A 7 7.71 4.18 25.11
CA ASN A 7 6.30 4.39 25.42
C ASN A 7 5.61 4.58 24.06
N ALA A 8 5.15 3.48 23.46
CA ALA A 8 4.38 3.51 22.22
C ALA A 8 3.06 4.22 22.52
N LYS A 9 3.05 5.55 22.39
CA LYS A 9 1.80 6.26 22.12
C LYS A 9 1.17 5.51 20.94
N LYS A 10 -0.02 4.96 21.15
CA LYS A 10 -0.82 4.33 20.11
C LYS A 10 -1.05 5.40 19.04
N ASP A 11 -0.22 5.39 18.02
CA ASP A 11 -0.34 6.28 16.89
C ASP A 11 -1.64 5.90 16.16
N THR A 12 -2.63 6.77 16.24
CA THR A 12 -3.97 6.52 15.67
C THR A 12 -4.03 6.88 14.18
N THR A 13 -2.94 7.35 13.58
CA THR A 13 -2.92 7.80 12.18
C THR A 13 -3.20 6.69 11.17
N LEU A 14 -2.98 5.43 11.54
CA LEU A 14 -3.27 4.25 10.72
C LEU A 14 -4.48 3.44 11.23
N ALA A 15 -5.27 4.03 12.13
CA ALA A 15 -6.47 3.39 12.62
C ALA A 15 -7.49 3.18 11.49
N ASP A 16 -8.27 2.12 11.61
CA ASP A 16 -9.41 1.85 10.75
C ASP A 16 -10.34 3.09 10.67
N PRO A 17 -10.72 3.54 9.46
CA PRO A 17 -11.56 4.73 9.29
C PRO A 17 -13.04 4.51 9.70
N GLY A 18 -13.47 3.28 10.00
CA GLY A 18 -14.82 2.98 10.47
C GLY A 18 -15.89 3.00 9.38
N VAL A 19 -15.49 2.92 8.12
CA VAL A 19 -16.36 2.90 6.93
C VAL A 19 -15.92 1.81 5.98
N THR A 20 -16.76 1.46 4.99
CA THR A 20 -16.31 0.56 3.91
C THR A 20 -15.14 1.17 3.16
N VAL A 21 -14.03 0.43 3.08
CA VAL A 21 -12.83 0.86 2.37
C VAL A 21 -12.66 0.00 1.12
N HIS A 22 -12.47 0.64 -0.03
CA HIS A 22 -11.99 0.00 -1.25
C HIS A 22 -10.48 0.28 -1.34
N CYS A 23 -9.67 -0.69 -0.95
CA CYS A 23 -8.22 -0.52 -0.91
C CYS A 23 -7.57 -1.10 -2.17
N TRP A 24 -7.23 -0.20 -3.08
CA TRP A 24 -6.79 -0.52 -4.42
C TRP A 24 -5.37 0.01 -4.65
N TYR A 25 -4.46 -0.86 -5.05
CA TYR A 25 -3.06 -0.51 -5.29
C TYR A 25 -2.39 -1.54 -6.19
N SER A 26 -1.13 -1.32 -6.57
CA SER A 26 -0.28 -2.29 -7.27
C SER A 26 0.99 -2.53 -6.47
N ASN A 27 1.60 -3.70 -6.63
CA ASN A 27 2.82 -4.08 -5.90
C ASN A 27 3.87 -4.79 -6.79
N THR A 28 3.65 -4.82 -8.11
CA THR A 28 4.52 -5.54 -9.05
C THR A 28 5.55 -4.65 -9.74
N ILE A 29 5.53 -3.34 -9.48
CA ILE A 29 6.50 -2.40 -10.07
C ILE A 29 7.70 -2.26 -9.13
N PRO A 30 8.94 -2.46 -9.61
CA PRO A 30 10.14 -2.20 -8.82
C PRO A 30 10.11 -0.78 -8.25
N THR A 31 10.22 -0.67 -6.93
CA THR A 31 10.06 0.58 -6.19
C THR A 31 11.25 0.81 -5.28
N ASP A 32 11.80 2.02 -5.30
CA ASP A 32 12.92 2.41 -4.45
C ASP A 32 12.55 2.23 -2.96
N THR A 33 13.29 1.37 -2.27
CA THR A 33 13.10 1.07 -0.83
C THR A 33 14.24 1.60 0.02
N ALA A 34 15.42 1.79 -0.56
CA ALA A 34 16.55 2.42 0.10
C ALA A 34 17.49 3.09 -0.93
N TYR A 35 18.19 4.12 -0.45
CA TYR A 35 19.26 4.80 -1.16
C TYR A 35 20.56 4.62 -0.38
N VAL A 36 21.54 3.95 -0.97
CA VAL A 36 22.83 3.68 -0.34
C VAL A 36 23.88 4.63 -0.94
N TYR A 37 24.47 5.45 -0.08
CA TYR A 37 25.60 6.31 -0.44
C TYR A 37 26.87 5.68 0.11
N HIS A 38 27.86 5.47 -0.76
CA HIS A 38 29.14 4.84 -0.40
C HIS A 38 30.22 5.86 0.01
N ASP A 39 30.02 7.14 -0.32
CA ASP A 39 30.94 8.24 -0.03
C ASP A 39 30.44 9.09 1.16
N ASP A 40 31.39 9.67 1.91
CA ASP A 40 31.08 10.59 3.02
C ASP A 40 30.55 11.96 2.53
N ASP A 41 30.91 12.38 1.31
CA ASP A 41 30.36 13.58 0.67
C ASP A 41 29.20 13.22 -0.27
N VAL A 42 27.99 13.37 0.27
CA VAL A 42 26.75 13.03 -0.44
C VAL A 42 26.18 14.18 -1.28
N ALA A 43 26.82 15.36 -1.30
CA ALA A 43 26.22 16.57 -1.88
C ALA A 43 25.92 16.43 -3.38
N ASN A 44 26.71 15.64 -4.12
CA ASN A 44 26.53 15.38 -5.56
C ASN A 44 26.62 13.89 -5.91
N ALA A 45 26.67 13.01 -4.91
CA ALA A 45 26.78 11.58 -5.14
C ALA A 45 25.44 11.03 -5.66
N LYS A 46 25.50 10.11 -6.62
CA LYS A 46 24.33 9.32 -7.00
C LYS A 46 24.29 8.08 -6.11
N PRO A 47 23.19 7.83 -5.38
CA PRO A 47 23.09 6.63 -4.57
C PRO A 47 22.94 5.39 -5.44
N GLU A 48 23.37 4.25 -4.90
CA GLU A 48 22.86 2.96 -5.31
C GLU A 48 21.42 2.82 -4.80
N VAL A 49 20.49 2.45 -5.68
CA VAL A 49 19.08 2.28 -5.36
C VAL A 49 18.79 0.81 -5.12
N LEU A 50 18.20 0.50 -3.97
CA LEU A 50 17.67 -0.83 -3.69
C LEU A 50 16.17 -0.84 -3.98
N PHE A 51 15.73 -1.87 -4.70
CA PHE A 51 14.35 -2.00 -5.15
C PHE A 51 13.61 -3.10 -4.37
N GLY A 52 12.34 -2.82 -4.07
CA GLY A 52 11.38 -3.79 -3.55
C GLY A 52 10.04 -3.72 -4.32
N PRO A 53 9.04 -4.50 -3.91
CA PRO A 53 7.70 -4.45 -4.50
C PRO A 53 6.99 -3.13 -4.19
N GLY A 54 6.20 -2.64 -5.14
CA GLY A 54 5.39 -1.42 -4.99
C GLY A 54 4.75 -0.97 -6.30
N ASP A 55 4.42 0.30 -6.40
CA ASP A 55 3.81 0.92 -7.58
C ASP A 55 4.80 1.78 -8.40
N GLY A 56 6.09 1.66 -8.12
CA GLY A 56 7.17 2.46 -8.71
C GLY A 56 7.43 3.76 -7.97
N THR A 57 6.73 4.03 -6.87
CA THR A 57 6.97 5.18 -5.99
C THR A 57 6.74 4.83 -4.53
N VAL A 58 5.62 4.18 -4.21
CA VAL A 58 5.23 3.80 -2.86
C VAL A 58 5.48 2.29 -2.66
N PRO A 59 6.22 1.89 -1.62
CA PRO A 59 6.52 0.49 -1.36
C PRO A 59 5.28 -0.27 -0.86
N GLU A 60 5.21 -1.58 -1.15
CA GLU A 60 4.08 -2.44 -0.79
C GLU A 60 3.76 -2.38 0.70
N GLU A 61 4.77 -2.30 1.58
CA GLU A 61 4.56 -2.25 3.03
C GLU A 61 3.69 -1.07 3.45
N SER A 62 3.77 0.05 2.73
CA SER A 62 2.90 1.20 2.98
C SER A 62 1.53 1.04 2.32
N LEU A 63 1.49 0.55 1.08
CA LEU A 63 0.24 0.40 0.33
C LEU A 63 -0.73 -0.60 0.99
N GLN A 64 -0.20 -1.64 1.63
CA GLN A 64 -1.01 -2.73 2.16
C GLN A 64 -1.60 -2.50 3.56
N ILE A 65 -1.33 -1.37 4.23
CA ILE A 65 -1.77 -1.12 5.62
C ILE A 65 -3.29 -1.29 5.77
N CYS A 66 -4.04 -0.84 4.77
CA CYS A 66 -5.50 -0.95 4.68
C CYS A 66 -6.03 -2.39 4.75
N ARG A 67 -5.22 -3.43 4.49
CA ARG A 67 -5.61 -4.84 4.61
C ARG A 67 -6.01 -5.19 6.04
N GLY A 68 -5.48 -4.46 7.02
CA GLY A 68 -5.77 -4.66 8.44
C GLY A 68 -7.08 -4.01 8.93
N TRP A 69 -7.74 -3.20 8.09
CA TRP A 69 -8.99 -2.53 8.46
C TRP A 69 -10.20 -3.45 8.23
N LEU A 70 -11.16 -3.37 9.14
CA LEU A 70 -12.40 -4.15 9.10
C LEU A 70 -13.25 -3.73 7.90
N GLY A 71 -13.67 -4.71 7.10
CA GLY A 71 -14.51 -4.45 5.92
C GLY A 71 -13.75 -3.82 4.75
N SER A 72 -12.41 -3.79 4.79
CA SER A 72 -11.57 -3.41 3.66
C SER A 72 -11.70 -4.43 2.52
N ARG A 73 -11.99 -3.94 1.32
CA ARG A 73 -12.03 -4.71 0.07
C ARG A 73 -10.76 -4.44 -0.71
N VAL A 74 -9.88 -5.42 -0.74
CA VAL A 74 -8.55 -5.28 -1.34
C VAL A 74 -8.58 -5.74 -2.79
N LYS A 75 -8.10 -4.91 -3.70
CA LYS A 75 -7.86 -5.27 -5.11
C LYS A 75 -6.45 -4.84 -5.49
N ILE A 76 -5.66 -5.78 -5.97
CA ILE A 76 -4.30 -5.53 -6.41
C ILE A 76 -4.29 -5.51 -7.94
N TYR A 77 -3.76 -4.46 -8.53
CA TYR A 77 -3.59 -4.33 -9.97
C TYR A 77 -2.16 -4.73 -10.32
N GLU A 78 -2.03 -5.58 -11.34
CA GLU A 78 -0.72 -5.92 -11.89
C GLU A 78 -0.26 -4.83 -12.86
N ASP A 79 1.05 -4.61 -12.92
CA ASP A 79 1.74 -3.74 -13.87
C ASP A 79 1.19 -2.30 -13.94
N MET A 80 0.76 -1.76 -12.79
CA MET A 80 0.24 -0.40 -12.68
C MET A 80 1.26 0.50 -11.99
N CYS A 81 1.79 1.50 -12.69
CA CYS A 81 2.63 2.51 -12.06
C CYS A 81 1.81 3.51 -11.24
N HIS A 82 2.45 4.18 -10.27
CA HIS A 82 1.84 5.11 -9.32
C HIS A 82 0.90 6.13 -9.98
N THR A 83 1.38 6.83 -11.02
CA THR A 83 0.58 7.83 -11.74
C THR A 83 -0.34 7.20 -12.79
N CYS A 84 0.08 6.08 -13.40
CA CYS A 84 -0.69 5.35 -14.40
C CYS A 84 -2.06 4.93 -13.87
N PHE A 85 -2.13 4.63 -12.57
CA PHE A 85 -3.33 4.27 -11.83
C PHE A 85 -4.51 5.22 -12.10
N LEU A 86 -4.24 6.53 -12.15
CA LEU A 86 -5.26 7.57 -12.33
C LEU A 86 -5.84 7.64 -13.75
N SER A 87 -5.08 7.17 -14.75
CA SER A 87 -5.46 7.18 -16.16
C SER A 87 -5.88 5.80 -16.69
N SER A 88 -5.78 4.76 -15.86
CA SER A 88 -6.06 3.39 -16.27
C SER A 88 -7.55 3.21 -16.55
N ALA A 89 -7.88 2.78 -17.78
CA ALA A 89 -9.25 2.46 -18.15
C ALA A 89 -9.84 1.35 -17.26
N ALA A 90 -9.03 0.36 -16.86
CA ALA A 90 -9.47 -0.70 -15.96
C ALA A 90 -9.85 -0.15 -14.57
N VAL A 91 -8.96 0.66 -13.97
CA VAL A 91 -9.22 1.29 -12.66
C VAL A 91 -10.44 2.22 -12.74
N VAL A 92 -10.53 3.06 -13.77
CA VAL A 92 -11.66 3.97 -13.96
C VAL A 92 -12.96 3.18 -14.11
N GLN A 93 -12.95 2.07 -14.85
CA GLN A 93 -14.13 1.22 -15.02
C GLN A 93 -14.55 0.56 -13.70
N ASP A 94 -13.61 0.19 -12.86
CA ASP A 94 -13.90 -0.33 -11.52
C ASP A 94 -14.49 0.75 -10.62
N VAL A 95 -13.95 1.99 -10.64
CA VAL A 95 -14.56 3.13 -9.92
C VAL A 95 -15.99 3.37 -10.42
N VAL A 96 -16.22 3.35 -11.73
CA VAL A 96 -17.56 3.52 -12.30
C VAL A 96 -18.50 2.43 -11.76
N SER A 97 -18.07 1.17 -11.81
CA SER A 97 -18.86 0.03 -11.32
C SER A 97 -19.17 0.15 -9.83
N LEU A 98 -18.24 0.66 -9.04
CA LEU A 98 -18.42 0.94 -7.62
C LEU A 98 -19.51 1.99 -7.39
N VAL A 99 -19.40 3.15 -8.05
CA VAL A 99 -20.32 4.28 -7.81
C VAL A 99 -21.69 4.07 -8.44
N THR A 100 -21.82 3.23 -9.47
CA THR A 100 -23.11 2.86 -10.08
C THR A 100 -23.77 1.65 -9.42
N GLY A 101 -23.08 0.97 -8.48
CA GLY A 101 -23.60 -0.21 -7.79
C GLY A 101 -23.62 -1.48 -8.66
N GLN A 102 -22.74 -1.55 -9.68
CA GLN A 102 -22.61 -2.67 -10.61
C GLN A 102 -21.41 -3.58 -10.28
N GLU A 103 -20.75 -3.41 -9.13
CA GLU A 103 -19.63 -4.26 -8.73
C GLU A 103 -20.02 -5.73 -8.57
N ASN A 104 -19.32 -6.61 -9.28
CA ASN A 104 -19.27 -8.04 -9.03
C ASN A 104 -17.99 -8.35 -8.24
N PHE A 105 -18.11 -8.61 -6.95
CA PHE A 105 -16.96 -8.93 -6.11
C PHE A 105 -16.61 -10.43 -6.23
N GLU A 106 -15.62 -10.75 -7.07
CA GLU A 106 -14.94 -12.05 -7.10
C GLU A 106 -13.57 -11.94 -6.40
N GLY A 107 -13.59 -11.72 -5.08
CA GLY A 107 -12.38 -11.60 -4.25
C GLY A 107 -12.51 -12.45 -2.99
N SER A 108 -11.55 -13.34 -2.76
CA SER A 108 -11.51 -14.31 -1.67
C SER A 108 -11.91 -13.75 -0.30
N MET A 109 -12.92 -14.36 0.32
CA MET A 109 -13.15 -14.32 1.76
C MET A 109 -11.98 -15.01 2.48
N ALA A 110 -10.83 -14.34 2.58
CA ALA A 110 -9.77 -14.76 3.47
C ALA A 110 -9.74 -13.82 4.67
N LEU A 111 -9.93 -14.40 5.87
CA LEU A 111 -9.81 -13.80 7.21
C LEU A 111 -11.09 -13.21 7.83
N ALA A 112 -12.19 -13.96 7.82
CA ALA A 112 -13.31 -13.75 8.75
C ALA A 112 -13.45 -14.87 9.81
N GLU A 113 -12.42 -15.69 10.03
CA GLU A 113 -12.43 -16.76 11.05
C GLU A 113 -11.20 -16.76 11.98
N ARG A 114 -10.92 -15.63 12.63
CA ARG A 114 -10.28 -15.69 13.96
C ARG A 114 -11.26 -15.16 14.99
N LYS A 115 -12.07 -16.09 15.51
CA LYS A 115 -12.74 -15.98 16.81
C LYS A 115 -11.66 -15.85 17.92
N PRO A 116 -12.03 -15.29 19.09
CA PRO A 116 -11.17 -14.46 19.95
C PRO A 116 -9.91 -15.14 20.48
#